data_AF-A0A556MYI2-F1
#
_entry.id   AF-A0A556MYI2-F1
#
_cell.length_a   1.000
_cell.length_b   1.000
_cell.length_c   1.000
_cell.angle_alpha   90.00
_cell.angle_beta   90.00
_cell.angle_gamma   90.00
#
_symmetry.space_group_name_H-M   'P 1'
#
loop_
_entity.id
_entity.type
_entity.pdbx_description
1 polymer ?
#
loop_
_entity_poly.entity_id
_entity_poly.type
_entity_poly.pdbx_seq_one_letter_code
_entity_poly.pdbx_strand_id
1 'polypeptide(L)'
;MEYSIDARFVNNQLGIRIHFLTTINASDYDEALLFQEELLAGFHRMKWEDSFVAQIENLDNNEQLRNLKYEEMDQLALDSDNTLIVEQFFLDDPDQSKSVIENYIQNVQKEGKHDMKYSSRKYEIPIRVKDLNTGKRITGEFSCLRIEQLIPKSL
;
A
#
# COMPACT_ATOMS: atom_id res chain seq x y z
N MET A 1 2.39 -1.93 -17.96
CA MET A 1 3.14 -0.69 -17.75
C MET A 1 3.71 -0.71 -16.34
N GLU A 2 4.94 -0.25 -16.18
CA GLU A 2 5.58 -0.10 -14.87
C GLU A 2 5.36 1.32 -14.33
N TYR A 3 4.89 1.41 -13.08
CA TYR A 3 4.70 2.67 -12.36
C TYR A 3 5.48 2.67 -11.06
N SER A 4 6.10 3.79 -10.71
CA SER A 4 6.63 4.03 -9.36
C SER A 4 5.57 4.64 -8.45
N ILE A 5 5.62 4.32 -7.16
CA ILE A 5 4.79 4.90 -6.12
C ILE A 5 5.70 5.41 -5.00
N ASP A 6 5.85 6.73 -4.89
CA ASP A 6 6.55 7.39 -3.78
C ASP A 6 5.54 7.85 -2.72
N ALA A 7 5.46 7.14 -1.60
CA ALA A 7 4.43 7.36 -0.59
C ALA A 7 5.00 7.70 0.78
N ARG A 8 4.41 8.72 1.42
CA ARG A 8 4.75 9.20 2.76
C ARG A 8 3.49 9.29 3.60
N PHE A 9 3.56 8.80 4.83
CA PHE A 9 2.46 8.92 5.77
C PHE A 9 2.92 9.33 7.16
N VAL A 10 2.04 10.00 7.89
CA VAL A 10 2.27 10.46 9.27
C VAL A 10 1.16 9.90 10.16
N ASN A 11 1.58 9.39 11.31
CA ASN A 11 0.70 9.03 12.41
C ASN A 11 1.13 9.82 13.64
N ASN A 12 0.34 10.81 14.02
CA ASN A 12 0.56 11.69 15.15
C ASN A 12 0.33 10.98 16.49
N GLN A 13 -0.56 9.98 16.54
CA GLN A 13 -0.83 9.21 17.76
C GLN A 13 0.39 8.38 18.16
N LEU A 14 1.07 7.79 17.18
CA LEU A 14 2.30 7.03 17.36
C LEU A 14 3.56 7.92 17.29
N GLY A 15 3.42 9.16 16.85
CA GLY A 15 4.54 10.09 16.68
C GLY A 15 5.53 9.64 15.61
N ILE A 16 5.05 9.05 14.51
CA ILE A 16 5.90 8.49 13.45
C ILE A 16 5.60 9.07 12.07
N ARG A 17 6.62 9.04 11.23
CA ARG A 17 6.53 9.23 9.78
C ARG A 17 7.10 8.01 9.09
N ILE A 18 6.39 7.52 8.08
CA ILE A 18 6.85 6.41 7.26
C ILE A 18 6.98 6.89 5.81
N HIS A 19 8.01 6.40 5.13
CA HIS A 19 8.30 6.66 3.73
C HIS A 19 8.68 5.36 3.04
N PHE A 20 8.12 5.14 1.86
CA PHE A 20 8.54 4.07 0.97
C PHE A 20 8.41 4.49 -0.50
N LEU A 21 9.19 3.82 -1.33
CA LEU A 21 9.15 3.92 -2.78
C LEU A 21 9.12 2.48 -3.31
N THR A 22 8.22 2.20 -4.24
CA THR A 22 8.10 0.87 -4.86
C THR A 22 7.67 0.98 -6.31
N THR A 23 7.69 -0.14 -7.04
CA THR A 23 7.10 -0.25 -8.37
C THR A 23 5.94 -1.23 -8.39
N ILE A 24 4.96 -0.94 -9.24
CA ILE A 24 3.86 -1.83 -9.56
C ILE A 24 3.74 -2.00 -11.07
N ASN A 25 3.26 -3.17 -11.49
CA ASN A 25 2.83 -3.40 -12.85
C ASN A 25 1.33 -3.24 -12.93
N ALA A 26 0.87 -2.31 -13.77
CA ALA A 26 -0.53 -2.04 -14.07
C ALA A 26 -0.75 -2.02 -15.58
N SER A 27 -1.96 -2.34 -16.02
CA SER A 27 -2.37 -2.30 -17.43
C SER A 27 -2.39 -0.88 -17.97
N ASP A 28 -2.85 0.08 -17.17
CA ASP A 28 -2.93 1.50 -17.47
C ASP A 28 -2.72 2.38 -16.22
N TYR A 29 -2.95 3.68 -16.36
CA TYR A 29 -2.80 4.65 -15.27
C TYR A 29 -3.93 4.54 -14.25
N ASP A 30 -5.14 4.17 -14.66
CA ASP A 30 -6.30 4.10 -13.79
C ASP A 30 -6.18 2.91 -12.82
N GLU A 31 -5.66 1.77 -13.28
CA GLU A 31 -5.31 0.64 -12.39
C GLU A 31 -4.18 1.01 -11.42
N ALA A 32 -3.19 1.80 -11.85
CA ALA A 32 -2.14 2.28 -10.95
C ALA A 32 -2.68 3.25 -9.89
N LEU A 33 -3.60 4.14 -10.29
CA LEU A 33 -4.26 5.07 -9.38
C LEU A 33 -5.14 4.32 -8.36
N LEU A 34 -5.90 3.32 -8.81
CA LEU A 34 -6.67 2.44 -7.94
C LEU A 34 -5.79 1.78 -6.87
N PHE A 35 -4.60 1.31 -7.24
CA PHE A 35 -3.66 0.77 -6.25
C PHE A 35 -3.34 1.79 -5.15
N GLN A 36 -3.06 3.04 -5.51
CA GLN A 36 -2.78 4.10 -4.53
C GLN A 36 -4.01 4.42 -3.68
N GLU A 37 -5.20 4.53 -4.28
CA GLU A 37 -6.44 4.81 -3.56
C GLU A 37 -6.76 3.69 -2.55
N GLU A 38 -6.55 2.43 -2.94
CA GLU A 38 -6.76 1.28 -2.08
C GLU A 38 -5.73 1.16 -0.97
N LEU A 39 -4.48 1.57 -1.25
CA LEU A 39 -3.46 1.69 -0.22
C LEU A 39 -3.88 2.71 0.84
N LEU A 40 -4.36 3.88 0.43
CA LEU A 40 -4.90 4.91 1.32
C LEU A 40 -6.10 4.37 2.12
N ALA A 41 -7.08 3.76 1.45
CA ALA A 41 -8.25 3.17 2.10
C ALA A 41 -7.84 2.11 3.14
N GLY A 42 -6.83 1.29 2.83
CA GLY A 42 -6.24 0.33 3.76
C GLY A 42 -5.67 0.98 5.03
N PHE A 43 -4.91 2.07 4.89
CA PHE A 43 -4.41 2.83 6.04
C PHE A 43 -5.53 3.48 6.86
N HIS A 44 -6.55 4.02 6.20
CA HIS A 44 -7.74 4.57 6.85
C HIS A 44 -8.47 3.51 7.70
N ARG A 45 -8.70 2.30 7.16
CA ARG A 45 -9.34 1.19 7.88
C ARG A 45 -8.60 0.83 9.16
N MET A 46 -7.27 0.88 9.13
CA MET A 46 -6.44 0.62 10.30
C MET A 46 -6.38 1.79 11.29
N LYS A 47 -6.88 2.98 10.91
CA LYS A 47 -6.69 4.25 11.65
C LYS A 47 -5.21 4.59 11.82
N TRP A 48 -4.41 4.27 10.81
CA TRP A 48 -2.96 4.44 10.84
C TRP A 48 -2.48 5.78 10.28
N GLU A 49 -3.37 6.59 9.72
CA GLU A 49 -2.99 7.77 8.96
C GLU A 49 -3.74 9.02 9.44
N ASP A 50 -2.97 10.05 9.76
CA ASP A 50 -3.44 11.43 9.89
C ASP A 50 -3.16 12.26 8.63
N SER A 51 -2.16 11.85 7.84
CA SER A 51 -1.89 12.39 6.50
C SER A 51 -1.15 11.38 5.61
N PHE A 52 -1.55 11.31 4.35
CA PHE A 52 -0.97 10.47 3.30
C PHE A 52 -0.71 11.31 2.04
N VAL A 53 0.49 11.16 1.48
CA VAL A 53 0.85 11.73 0.19
C VAL A 53 1.52 10.64 -0.62
N ALA A 54 1.02 10.39 -1.82
CA ALA A 54 1.63 9.50 -2.78
C ALA A 54 1.75 10.18 -4.15
N GLN A 55 2.83 9.88 -4.85
CA GLN A 55 3.05 10.26 -6.23
C GLN A 55 3.21 8.99 -7.08
N ILE A 56 2.46 8.94 -8.19
CA ILE A 56 2.56 7.88 -9.20
C ILE A 56 3.22 8.45 -10.45
N GLU A 57 4.24 7.75 -10.95
CA GLU A 57 4.92 8.11 -12.19
C GLU A 57 5.12 6.88 -13.09
N ASN A 58 4.78 7.00 -14.38
CA ASN A 58 5.01 5.95 -15.38
C ASN A 58 6.49 5.87 -15.75
N LEU A 59 7.07 4.67 -15.73
CA LEU A 59 8.50 4.44 -15.98
C LEU A 59 8.82 3.91 -17.39
N ASP A 60 7.83 3.45 -18.15
CA ASP A 60 8.06 2.72 -19.42
C ASP A 60 8.74 3.59 -20.48
N ASN A 61 8.44 4.88 -20.51
CA ASN A 61 8.87 5.79 -21.59
C ASN A 61 9.97 6.78 -21.18
N ASN A 62 10.56 6.63 -19.99
CA ASN A 62 11.60 7.53 -19.49
C ASN A 62 12.69 6.77 -18.71
N GLU A 63 13.72 6.32 -19.44
CA GLU A 63 14.83 5.56 -18.88
C GLU A 63 15.60 6.31 -17.78
N GLN A 64 15.76 7.63 -17.93
CA GLN A 64 16.43 8.46 -16.92
C GLN A 64 15.64 8.47 -15.61
N LEU A 65 14.32 8.69 -15.69
CA LEU A 65 13.44 8.64 -14.53
C LEU A 65 13.44 7.25 -13.89
N ARG A 66 13.34 6.20 -14.71
CA ARG A 66 13.37 4.81 -14.23
C ARG A 66 14.63 4.54 -13.42
N ASN A 67 15.81 4.82 -13.98
CA ASN A 67 17.08 4.61 -13.27
C ASN A 67 17.15 5.40 -11.97
N LEU A 68 16.73 6.67 -11.97
CA LEU A 68 16.67 7.50 -10.77
C LEU A 68 15.78 6.87 -9.68
N LYS A 69 14.58 6.41 -10.05
CA LYS A 69 13.66 5.78 -9.09
C LYS A 69 14.20 4.47 -8.53
N TYR A 70 14.87 3.66 -9.35
CA TYR A 70 15.52 2.45 -8.88
C TYR A 70 16.67 2.74 -7.90
N GLU A 71 17.50 3.75 -8.18
CA GLU A 71 18.53 4.20 -7.23
C GLU A 71 17.93 4.70 -5.90
N GLU A 72 16.84 5.47 -5.96
CA GLU A 72 16.11 5.93 -4.77
C GLU A 72 15.52 4.76 -3.95
N MET A 73 14.96 3.75 -4.62
CA MET A 73 14.44 2.54 -3.98
C MET A 73 15.54 1.75 -3.28
N ASP A 74 16.70 1.57 -3.93
CA ASP A 74 17.84 0.87 -3.34
C ASP A 74 18.34 1.59 -2.08
N GLN A 75 18.43 2.92 -2.12
CA GLN A 75 18.80 3.72 -0.95
C GLN A 75 17.75 3.65 0.17
N LEU A 76 16.47 3.63 -0.17
CA LEU A 76 15.41 3.44 0.82
C LEU A 76 15.50 2.05 1.47
N ALA A 77 15.71 1.01 0.67
CA ALA A 77 15.83 -0.36 1.15
C ALA A 77 17.02 -0.55 2.10
N LEU A 78 18.18 0.03 1.78
CA LEU A 78 19.37 0.01 2.65
C LEU A 78 19.12 0.67 4.02
N ASP A 79 18.28 1.71 4.03
CA ASP A 79 17.89 2.46 5.23
C ASP A 79 16.55 1.98 5.83
N SER A 80 16.02 0.83 5.40
CA SER A 80 14.76 0.26 5.90
C SER A 80 15.01 -0.94 6.80
N ASP A 81 14.49 -0.89 8.04
CA ASP A 81 14.52 -2.02 8.99
C ASP A 81 13.13 -2.63 9.20
N ASN A 82 12.15 -2.13 8.45
CA ASN A 82 10.74 -2.46 8.58
C ASN A 82 10.20 -2.78 7.18
N THR A 83 9.17 -3.60 7.13
CA THR A 83 8.52 -3.98 5.86
C THR A 83 7.03 -3.68 5.92
N LEU A 84 6.50 -3.10 4.85
CA LEU A 84 5.08 -3.01 4.57
C LEU A 84 4.69 -4.20 3.69
N ILE A 85 3.76 -5.00 4.17
CA ILE A 85 3.11 -6.08 3.43
C ILE A 85 1.78 -5.55 2.91
N VAL A 86 1.63 -5.48 1.60
CA VAL A 86 0.34 -5.15 0.96
C VAL A 86 -0.26 -6.44 0.40
N GLU A 87 -1.46 -6.80 0.87
CA GLU A 87 -2.22 -7.96 0.39
C GLU A 87 -3.44 -7.50 -0.38
N GLN A 88 -3.53 -7.87 -1.65
CA GLN A 88 -4.66 -7.54 -2.50
C GLN A 88 -5.72 -8.63 -2.45
N PHE A 89 -6.97 -8.26 -2.26
CA PHE A 89 -8.11 -9.17 -2.24
C PHE A 89 -9.12 -8.76 -3.31
N PHE A 90 -9.37 -9.63 -4.28
CA PHE A 90 -10.26 -9.35 -5.40
C PHE A 90 -11.70 -9.76 -5.06
N LEU A 91 -12.59 -8.78 -4.93
CA LEU A 91 -13.96 -8.92 -4.43
C LEU A 91 -14.97 -8.40 -5.48
N ASP A 92 -16.19 -8.92 -5.52
CA ASP A 92 -17.15 -8.51 -6.56
C ASP A 92 -17.68 -7.07 -6.32
N ASP A 93 -17.96 -6.71 -5.07
CA ASP A 93 -18.43 -5.38 -4.64
C ASP A 93 -17.92 -5.08 -3.21
N PRO A 94 -16.64 -4.68 -3.05
CA PRO A 94 -16.07 -4.42 -1.74
C PRO A 94 -16.55 -3.08 -1.14
N ASP A 95 -16.98 -3.12 0.11
CA ASP A 95 -17.13 -1.93 0.95
C ASP A 95 -15.75 -1.50 1.46
N GLN A 96 -15.25 -0.39 0.93
CA GLN A 96 -13.93 0.15 1.25
C GLN A 96 -13.77 0.66 2.67
N SER A 97 -14.88 0.85 3.40
CA SER A 97 -14.82 1.22 4.82
C SER A 97 -14.56 0.03 5.75
N LYS A 98 -14.60 -1.19 5.23
CA LYS A 98 -14.56 -2.45 5.98
C LYS A 98 -13.34 -3.29 5.64
N SER A 99 -12.89 -4.11 6.58
CA SER A 99 -11.86 -5.13 6.35
C SER A 99 -12.33 -6.24 5.39
N VAL A 100 -11.40 -7.08 4.95
CA VAL A 100 -11.73 -8.29 4.16
C VAL A 100 -12.74 -9.17 4.89
N ILE A 101 -12.55 -9.38 6.20
CA ILE A 101 -13.41 -10.25 7.02
C ILE A 101 -14.82 -9.67 7.15
N GLU A 102 -14.95 -8.37 7.35
CA GLU A 102 -16.25 -7.71 7.43
C GLU A 102 -17.00 -7.76 6.09
N ASN A 103 -16.29 -7.56 4.98
CA ASN A 103 -16.82 -7.77 3.63
C ASN A 103 -17.28 -9.23 3.43
N TYR A 104 -16.52 -10.20 3.92
CA TYR A 104 -16.89 -11.61 3.87
C TYR A 104 -18.17 -11.90 4.66
N ILE A 105 -18.24 -11.47 5.93
CA ILE A 105 -19.42 -11.68 6.79
C ILE A 105 -20.66 -11.09 6.12
N GLN A 106 -20.54 -9.89 5.56
CA GLN A 106 -21.63 -9.24 4.85
C GLN A 106 -22.09 -10.04 3.63
N ASN A 107 -21.17 -10.53 2.80
CA ASN A 107 -21.53 -11.27 1.58
C ASN A 107 -22.13 -12.64 1.89
N VAL A 108 -21.61 -13.34 2.90
CA VAL A 108 -22.21 -14.61 3.38
C VAL A 108 -23.61 -14.38 3.91
N GLN A 109 -23.81 -13.32 4.71
CA GLN A 109 -25.11 -13.01 5.31
C GLN A 109 -26.14 -12.50 4.29
N LYS A 110 -25.72 -11.73 3.29
CA LYS A 110 -26.62 -11.13 2.29
C LYS A 110 -26.94 -12.04 1.11
N GLU A 111 -25.97 -12.82 0.64
CA GLU A 111 -26.10 -13.52 -0.65
C GLU A 111 -26.07 -15.04 -0.54
N GLY A 112 -25.79 -15.61 0.65
CA GLY A 112 -25.61 -17.05 0.83
C GLY A 112 -24.47 -17.64 -0.02
N LYS A 113 -23.60 -16.79 -0.58
CA LYS A 113 -22.46 -17.18 -1.39
C LYS A 113 -21.30 -17.56 -0.48
N HIS A 114 -20.86 -18.81 -0.59
CA HIS A 114 -19.74 -19.35 0.18
C HIS A 114 -18.40 -19.34 -0.58
N ASP A 115 -18.43 -19.10 -1.89
CA ASP A 115 -17.24 -19.14 -2.75
C ASP A 115 -16.62 -17.75 -2.90
N MET A 116 -15.58 -17.48 -2.12
CA MET A 116 -14.58 -16.49 -2.48
C MET A 116 -13.25 -17.20 -2.75
N LYS A 117 -12.84 -17.24 -4.03
CA LYS A 117 -11.43 -17.45 -4.35
C LYS A 117 -10.70 -16.13 -4.10
N TYR A 118 -10.03 -16.04 -2.97
CA TYR A 118 -9.05 -14.98 -2.71
C TYR A 118 -7.83 -15.24 -3.60
N SER A 119 -7.71 -14.53 -4.72
CA SER A 119 -6.42 -14.44 -5.41
C SER A 119 -5.62 -13.33 -4.75
N SER A 120 -4.75 -13.65 -3.79
CA SER A 120 -3.91 -12.61 -3.19
C SER A 120 -2.65 -12.37 -4.01
N ARG A 121 -2.40 -11.09 -4.33
CA ARG A 121 -1.04 -10.62 -4.61
C ARG A 121 -0.49 -10.04 -3.33
N LYS A 122 0.75 -10.40 -3.01
CA LYS A 122 1.46 -9.92 -1.83
C LYS A 122 2.66 -9.10 -2.30
N TYR A 123 2.70 -7.84 -1.91
CA TYR A 123 3.87 -6.97 -2.07
C TYR A 123 4.58 -6.86 -0.74
N GLU A 124 5.90 -7.02 -0.76
CA GLU A 124 6.76 -6.79 0.40
C GLU A 124 7.64 -5.57 0.09
N ILE A 125 7.30 -4.45 0.72
CA ILE A 125 7.87 -3.15 0.41
C ILE A 125 8.73 -2.71 1.61
N PRO A 126 10.04 -2.48 1.43
CA PRO A 126 10.86 -1.89 2.47
C PRO A 126 10.34 -0.51 2.86
N ILE A 127 10.20 -0.24 4.16
CA ILE A 127 9.74 1.06 4.65
C ILE A 127 10.73 1.67 5.64
N ARG A 128 10.93 2.98 5.47
CA ARG A 128 11.70 3.79 6.40
C ARG A 128 10.75 4.43 7.41
N VAL A 129 10.92 4.08 8.68
CA VAL A 129 10.15 4.67 9.79
C VAL A 129 11.03 5.64 10.57
N LYS A 130 10.51 6.84 10.83
CA LYS A 130 11.18 7.89 11.59
C LYS A 130 10.28 8.42 12.68
N ASP A 131 10.88 8.75 13.81
CA ASP A 131 10.22 9.53 14.86
C ASP A 131 9.93 10.95 14.34
N LEU A 132 8.70 11.40 14.54
CA LEU A 132 8.19 12.65 13.97
C LEU A 132 8.87 13.88 14.58
N ASN A 133 9.27 13.82 15.84
CA ASN A 133 9.82 14.95 16.59
C ASN A 133 11.34 15.08 16.40
N THR A 134 12.04 13.95 16.43
CA THR A 134 13.50 13.89 16.40
C THR A 134 14.04 13.63 14.99
N GLY A 135 13.21 13.13 14.08
CA GLY A 135 13.62 12.72 12.72
C GLY A 135 14.53 11.49 12.70
N LYS A 136 14.80 10.89 13.87
CA LYS A 136 15.65 9.69 13.99
C LYS A 136 14.90 8.48 13.46
N ARG A 137 15.66 7.57 12.85
CA ARG A 137 15.15 6.27 12.40
C ARG A 137 14.66 5.46 13.60
N ILE A 138 13.50 4.83 13.48
CA ILE A 138 12.99 3.84 14.42
C ILE A 138 13.26 2.45 13.82
N THR A 139 13.88 1.58 14.62
CA THR A 139 14.32 0.25 14.18
C THR A 139 13.65 -0.82 15.05
N GLY A 140 13.22 -1.93 14.44
CA GLY A 140 12.68 -3.11 15.14
C GLY A 140 11.25 -2.99 15.71
N GLU A 141 10.78 -1.80 16.06
CA GLU A 141 9.44 -1.60 16.67
C GLU A 141 8.28 -1.84 15.68
N PHE A 142 8.49 -1.54 14.39
CA PHE A 142 7.50 -1.67 13.33
C PHE A 142 7.88 -2.75 12.31
N SER A 143 8.56 -3.80 12.77
CA SER A 143 9.21 -4.81 11.92
C SER A 143 8.35 -5.31 10.75
N CYS A 144 7.03 -5.36 10.92
CA CYS A 144 6.08 -5.65 9.85
C CYS A 144 4.77 -4.88 10.02
N LEU A 145 4.44 -4.03 9.04
CA LEU A 145 3.13 -3.41 8.87
C LEU A 145 2.38 -4.14 7.76
N ARG A 146 1.10 -4.48 7.96
CA ARG A 146 0.30 -5.19 6.96
C ARG A 146 -0.91 -4.35 6.58
N ILE A 147 -1.15 -4.21 5.28
CA ILE A 147 -2.29 -3.48 4.70
C ILE A 147 -3.05 -4.41 3.76
N GLU A 148 -4.36 -4.42 3.92
CA GLU A 148 -5.29 -5.09 3.01
C GLU A 148 -5.76 -4.07 1.96
N GLN A 149 -5.68 -4.42 0.67
CA GLN A 149 -6.31 -3.70 -0.45
C GLN A 149 -7.50 -4.51 -0.96
N LEU A 150 -8.64 -3.86 -1.19
CA LEU A 150 -9.85 -4.54 -1.65
C LEU A 150 -10.12 -4.13 -3.10
N ILE A 151 -9.73 -4.98 -4.04
CA ILE A 151 -9.82 -4.67 -5.46
C ILE A 151 -11.16 -5.18 -6.02
N PRO A 152 -12.02 -4.34 -6.60
CA PRO A 152 -13.21 -4.82 -7.29
C PRO A 152 -12.84 -5.68 -8.52
N LYS A 153 -13.50 -6.83 -8.72
CA LYS A 153 -13.26 -7.71 -9.89
C LYS A 153 -13.80 -7.14 -11.21
N SER A 154 -14.65 -6.11 -11.14
CA SER A 154 -15.28 -5.48 -12.29
C SER A 154 -14.37 -4.51 -13.05
N LEU A 155 -13.13 -4.33 -12.57
CA LEU A 155 -12.08 -3.50 -13.18
C LEU A 155 -11.19 -4.33 -14.09
#